data_AF-B7S8B0-F1
#
_entry.id   AF-B7S8B0-F1
#
_cell.length_a   1.000
_cell.length_b   1.000
_cell.length_c   1.000
_cell.angle_alpha   90.00
_cell.angle_beta   90.00
_cell.angle_gamma   90.00
#
_symmetry.space_group_name_H-M   'P 1'
#
loop_
_entity.id
_entity.type
_entity.pdbx_description
1 polymer ?
#
loop_
_entity_poly.entity_id
_entity_poly.type
_entity_poly.pdbx_seq_one_letter_code
_entity_poly.pdbx_strand_id
1 'polypeptide(L)'
;MYFDDLEKFGIIQNTNDHFRGEKIIILYDPGMFPALIKNPNGTITRRNGGVPQEGNLQSHLDLLKTHLEEQVQENFSGLGVIDFESWRPIFRQNWASLAPYRDLSIELETVRHKNWSKNAIKQHAVKLFESAGRLFMEETIKLAKQLRPHASWSYYAFPYCFNLTPNQPSASCDPRVFKENDQLSWLWKMEDSIIPSLYLRKSLTSHERSDLIAGRLHEAARLGRKFPNRPILPYFWFKFLDQRDIYLSKEDILNSFKVMVKNGADGHIIWGSSQDFDNQQKCVIFKNYLNEILGPAVKEIISIGSRSSSTDDTLI
;
A
#
# COMPACT_ATOMS: atom_id res chain seq x y z
N MET A 1 -15.23 13.46 -19.11
CA MET A 1 -15.45 12.10 -19.64
C MET A 1 -15.65 11.21 -18.44
N TYR A 2 -16.76 10.49 -18.35
CA TYR A 2 -16.98 9.50 -17.30
C TYR A 2 -16.59 8.10 -17.79
N PHE A 3 -16.09 7.28 -16.87
CA PHE A 3 -15.84 5.85 -17.10
C PHE A 3 -17.04 5.03 -16.63
N ASP A 4 -18.15 5.18 -17.35
CA ASP A 4 -19.39 4.47 -17.03
C ASP A 4 -19.32 2.98 -17.41
N ASP A 5 -20.22 2.18 -16.80
CA ASP A 5 -20.46 0.78 -17.18
C ASP A 5 -19.25 -0.14 -16.96
N LEU A 6 -18.55 0.03 -15.83
CA LEU A 6 -17.50 -0.90 -15.40
C LEU A 6 -18.10 -2.24 -14.89
N GLU A 7 -19.38 -2.24 -14.50
CA GLU A 7 -20.10 -3.42 -14.03
C GLU A 7 -20.16 -4.54 -15.08
N LYS A 8 -20.21 -4.22 -16.39
CA LYS A 8 -20.16 -5.23 -17.45
C LYS A 8 -18.89 -6.11 -17.43
N PHE A 9 -17.83 -5.60 -16.80
CA PHE A 9 -16.56 -6.29 -16.60
C PHE A 9 -16.46 -6.93 -15.21
N GLY A 10 -17.43 -6.71 -14.32
CA GLY A 10 -17.41 -7.16 -12.93
C GLY A 10 -16.54 -6.30 -12.02
N ILE A 11 -16.25 -5.04 -12.41
CA ILE A 11 -15.48 -4.09 -11.60
C ILE A 11 -16.44 -3.31 -10.70
N ILE A 12 -16.13 -3.29 -9.40
CA ILE A 12 -16.84 -2.47 -8.41
C ILE A 12 -16.34 -1.04 -8.50
N GLN A 13 -17.25 -0.08 -8.63
CA GLN A 13 -16.96 1.34 -8.81
C GLN A 13 -17.80 2.18 -7.85
N ASN A 14 -17.25 3.28 -7.36
CA ASN A 14 -18.03 4.30 -6.65
C ASN A 14 -19.10 4.88 -7.57
N THR A 15 -20.23 5.26 -6.98
CA THR A 15 -21.34 5.87 -7.71
C THR A 15 -20.89 7.13 -8.44
N ASN A 16 -21.30 7.29 -9.71
CA ASN A 16 -20.92 8.40 -10.60
C ASN A 16 -19.40 8.58 -10.79
N ASP A 17 -18.62 7.50 -10.69
CA ASP A 17 -17.16 7.52 -10.92
C ASP A 17 -16.40 8.48 -9.97
N HIS A 18 -16.94 8.71 -8.77
CA HIS A 18 -16.27 9.57 -7.79
C HIS A 18 -14.97 8.91 -7.31
N PHE A 19 -13.91 9.70 -7.27
CA PHE A 19 -12.61 9.25 -6.74
C PHE A 19 -12.69 8.79 -5.27
N ARG A 20 -13.59 9.40 -4.50
CA ARG A 20 -13.93 8.98 -3.14
C ARG A 20 -15.44 8.78 -3.06
N GLY A 21 -15.87 7.57 -2.73
CA GLY A 21 -17.29 7.21 -2.68
C GLY A 21 -17.55 6.02 -1.77
N GLU A 22 -18.70 5.40 -1.93
CA GLU A 22 -19.25 4.40 -1.03
C GLU A 22 -18.55 3.03 -1.08
N LYS A 23 -17.82 2.73 -2.16
CA LYS A 23 -17.11 1.44 -2.33
C LYS A 23 -15.68 1.50 -1.81
N ILE A 24 -14.95 2.55 -2.20
CA ILE A 24 -13.53 2.71 -1.87
C ILE A 24 -13.14 4.18 -1.77
N ILE A 25 -12.26 4.48 -0.82
CA ILE A 25 -11.62 5.79 -0.64
C ILE A 25 -10.15 5.57 -0.35
N ILE A 26 -9.28 6.38 -0.98
CA ILE A 26 -7.88 6.51 -0.61
C ILE A 26 -7.60 7.91 -0.05
N LEU A 27 -6.90 7.94 1.09
CA LEU A 27 -6.41 9.14 1.73
C LEU A 27 -4.91 9.22 1.50
N TYR A 28 -4.48 10.18 0.67
CA TYR A 28 -3.07 10.42 0.42
C TYR A 28 -2.47 11.26 1.54
N ASP A 29 -1.49 10.69 2.24
CA ASP A 29 -0.72 11.32 3.32
C ASP A 29 -1.59 12.13 4.32
N PRO A 30 -2.63 11.51 4.92
CA PRO A 30 -3.60 12.23 5.72
C PRO A 30 -3.07 12.62 7.10
N GLY A 31 -3.72 13.62 7.71
CA GLY A 31 -3.24 14.23 8.94
C GLY A 31 -1.89 14.90 8.74
N MET A 32 -1.08 14.91 9.79
CA MET A 32 0.23 15.55 9.78
C MET A 32 1.36 14.59 10.17
N PHE A 33 1.50 13.47 9.46
CA PHE A 33 2.59 12.53 9.75
C PHE A 33 3.96 13.23 9.73
N PRO A 34 4.84 12.94 10.71
CA PRO A 34 6.23 13.40 10.70
C PRO A 34 6.91 12.97 9.41
N ALA A 35 7.50 13.91 8.67
CA ALA A 35 8.09 13.61 7.37
C ALA A 35 9.23 14.56 7.00
N LEU A 36 10.20 14.04 6.26
CA LEU A 36 11.26 14.80 5.62
C LEU A 36 10.85 15.14 4.18
N ILE A 37 10.49 16.40 3.95
CA ILE A 37 10.00 16.89 2.66
C ILE A 37 11.16 17.47 1.86
N LYS A 38 11.46 16.86 0.71
CA LYS A 38 12.46 17.38 -0.22
C LYS A 38 11.85 18.48 -1.09
N ASN A 39 12.34 19.71 -0.94
CA ASN A 39 11.90 20.86 -1.70
C ASN A 39 12.50 20.85 -3.12
N PRO A 40 11.91 21.59 -4.10
CA PRO A 40 12.44 21.70 -5.46
C PRO A 40 13.88 22.22 -5.54
N ASN A 41 14.28 23.08 -4.60
CA ASN A 41 15.66 23.60 -4.49
C ASN A 41 16.66 22.60 -3.86
N GLY A 42 16.22 21.36 -3.57
CA GLY A 42 17.04 20.30 -2.97
C GLY A 42 17.17 20.33 -1.45
N THR A 43 16.66 21.36 -0.77
CA THR A 43 16.63 21.44 0.70
C THR A 43 15.60 20.49 1.31
N ILE A 44 15.80 20.10 2.57
CA ILE A 44 14.87 19.23 3.31
C ILE A 44 14.17 20.04 4.40
N THR A 45 12.84 20.06 4.38
CA THR A 45 12.00 20.61 5.45
C THR A 45 11.49 19.48 6.34
N ARG A 46 11.45 19.71 7.66
CA ARG A 46 10.88 18.77 8.64
C ARG A 46 9.41 19.12 8.86
N ARG A 47 8.48 18.33 8.32
CA ARG A 47 7.08 18.40 8.70
C ARG A 47 6.87 17.65 10.01
N ASN A 48 6.19 18.29 10.96
CA ASN A 48 5.86 17.72 12.28
C ASN A 48 7.06 16.97 12.92
N GLY A 49 8.20 17.65 13.07
CA GLY A 49 9.43 17.07 13.65
C GLY A 49 10.31 16.26 12.69
N GLY A 50 9.77 15.82 11.54
CA GLY A 50 10.51 15.11 10.49
C GLY A 50 10.66 13.61 10.70
N VAL A 51 10.86 13.16 11.93
CA VAL A 51 10.89 11.74 12.35
C VAL A 51 9.84 11.51 13.44
N PRO A 52 9.28 10.30 13.57
CA PRO A 52 8.14 10.07 14.46
C PRO A 52 8.40 10.42 15.93
N GLN A 53 9.61 10.18 16.44
CA GLN A 53 9.96 10.48 17.84
C GLN A 53 10.09 11.99 18.16
N GLU A 54 10.09 12.85 17.14
CA GLU A 54 10.07 14.32 17.30
C GLU A 54 8.69 14.92 16.93
N GLY A 55 7.72 14.07 16.55
CA GLY A 55 6.43 14.51 16.08
C GLY A 55 5.45 14.82 17.21
N ASN A 56 4.60 15.81 16.99
CA ASN A 56 3.42 16.04 17.81
C ASN A 56 2.27 15.15 17.31
N LEU A 57 1.91 14.15 18.12
CA LEU A 57 0.83 13.22 17.80
C LEU A 57 -0.53 13.91 17.75
N GLN A 58 -0.83 14.81 18.70
CA GLN A 58 -2.12 15.48 18.77
C GLN A 58 -2.36 16.34 17.53
N SER A 59 -1.36 17.11 17.10
CA SER A 59 -1.46 17.89 15.86
C SER A 59 -1.70 17.02 14.62
N HIS A 60 -1.13 15.80 14.58
CA HIS A 60 -1.41 14.84 13.52
C HIS A 60 -2.87 14.36 13.57
N LEU A 61 -3.36 13.97 14.74
CA LEU A 61 -4.72 13.43 14.93
C LEU A 61 -5.81 14.49 14.71
N ASP A 62 -5.57 15.74 15.12
CA ASP A 62 -6.50 16.85 14.89
C ASP A 62 -6.67 17.10 13.38
N LEU A 63 -5.56 17.18 12.63
CA LEU A 63 -5.63 17.35 11.18
C LEU A 63 -6.20 16.12 10.48
N LEU A 64 -5.90 14.91 10.99
CA LEU A 64 -6.47 13.67 10.46
C LEU A 64 -7.99 13.65 10.59
N LYS A 65 -8.51 14.09 11.75
CA LYS A 65 -9.95 14.21 11.98
C LYS A 65 -10.58 15.14 10.95
N THR A 66 -10.01 16.33 10.72
CA THR A 66 -10.48 17.25 9.68
C THR A 66 -10.47 16.60 8.29
N HIS A 67 -9.38 15.94 7.90
CA HIS A 67 -9.31 15.25 6.60
C HIS A 67 -10.38 14.16 6.47
N LEU A 68 -10.65 13.38 7.53
CA LEU A 68 -11.69 12.35 7.52
C LEU A 68 -13.10 12.95 7.42
N GLU A 69 -13.37 14.04 8.12
CA GLU A 69 -14.64 14.77 8.06
C GLU A 69 -14.89 15.35 6.66
N GLU A 70 -13.85 15.88 6.00
CA GLU A 70 -13.96 16.48 4.67
C GLU A 70 -14.00 15.46 3.53
N GLN A 71 -13.31 14.32 3.67
CA GLN A 71 -13.05 13.40 2.55
C GLN A 71 -13.82 12.08 2.63
N VAL A 72 -14.44 11.77 3.77
CA VAL A 72 -15.10 10.48 4.01
C VAL A 72 -16.50 10.71 4.54
N GLN A 73 -17.51 10.16 3.86
CA GLN A 73 -18.92 10.26 4.27
C GLN A 73 -19.13 9.63 5.66
N GLU A 74 -20.00 10.20 6.49
CA GLU A 74 -20.23 9.74 7.88
C GLU A 74 -20.63 8.26 7.97
N ASN A 75 -21.49 7.82 7.06
CA ASN A 75 -21.99 6.44 6.97
C ASN A 75 -21.14 5.54 6.07
N PHE A 76 -19.90 5.95 5.73
CA PHE A 76 -19.02 5.16 4.86
C PHE A 76 -18.82 3.76 5.42
N SER A 77 -19.08 2.76 4.57
CA SER A 77 -18.95 1.33 4.89
C SER A 77 -18.10 0.56 3.86
N GLY A 78 -17.40 1.29 2.99
CA GLY A 78 -16.51 0.71 1.99
C GLY A 78 -15.10 0.46 2.53
N LEU A 79 -14.15 0.31 1.60
CA LEU A 79 -12.73 0.17 1.92
C LEU A 79 -12.05 1.55 2.01
N GLY A 80 -11.59 1.91 3.20
CA GLY A 80 -10.75 3.07 3.46
C GLY A 80 -9.27 2.70 3.45
N VAL A 81 -8.50 3.33 2.55
CA VAL A 81 -7.06 3.11 2.41
C VAL A 81 -6.30 4.33 2.90
N ILE A 82 -5.43 4.14 3.89
CA ILE A 82 -4.50 5.16 4.37
C ILE A 82 -3.19 4.99 3.58
N ASP A 83 -2.91 5.94 2.69
CA ASP A 83 -1.69 5.93 1.89
C ASP A 83 -0.63 6.80 2.55
N PHE A 84 0.20 6.16 3.37
CA PHE A 84 1.28 6.79 4.11
C PHE A 84 2.61 6.08 3.77
N GLU A 85 3.48 6.76 3.02
CA GLU A 85 4.73 6.19 2.51
C GLU A 85 6.00 6.94 2.96
N SER A 86 5.87 7.95 3.82
CA SER A 86 7.01 8.81 4.19
C SER A 86 8.13 8.03 4.87
N TRP A 87 7.80 7.05 5.71
CA TRP A 87 8.73 6.13 6.34
C TRP A 87 8.04 4.81 6.70
N ARG A 88 8.82 3.77 6.99
CA ARG A 88 8.33 2.45 7.43
C ARG A 88 8.52 2.29 8.94
N PRO A 89 7.59 1.65 9.67
CA PRO A 89 7.65 1.55 11.13
C PRO A 89 8.80 0.67 11.66
N ILE A 90 9.46 -0.10 10.80
CA ILE A 90 10.66 -0.86 11.12
C ILE A 90 11.89 -0.07 10.68
N PHE A 91 12.75 0.32 11.62
CA PHE A 91 13.86 1.23 11.39
C PHE A 91 14.78 0.73 10.27
N ARG A 92 15.09 -0.57 10.24
CA ARG A 92 15.96 -1.18 9.22
C ARG A 92 15.43 -0.98 7.79
N GLN A 93 14.11 -0.99 7.61
CA GLN A 93 13.47 -0.93 6.29
C GLN A 93 13.51 0.47 5.65
N ASN A 94 13.97 1.49 6.38
CA ASN A 94 14.15 2.85 5.87
C ASN A 94 15.51 3.00 5.17
N TRP A 95 15.65 2.42 3.97
CA TRP A 95 16.85 2.45 3.15
C TRP A 95 16.63 3.25 1.84
N ALA A 96 17.71 3.43 1.07
CA ALA A 96 17.73 4.26 -0.15
C ALA A 96 17.16 5.68 0.11
N SER A 97 16.10 6.08 -0.58
CA SER A 97 15.47 7.40 -0.41
C SER A 97 14.93 7.64 1.01
N LEU A 98 14.71 6.58 1.80
CA LEU A 98 14.26 6.67 3.19
C LEU A 98 15.42 6.66 4.21
N ALA A 99 16.67 6.53 3.76
CA ALA A 99 17.83 6.58 4.64
C ALA A 99 17.90 7.85 5.54
N PRO A 100 17.51 9.06 5.05
CA PRO A 100 17.54 10.27 5.87
C PRO A 100 16.76 10.19 7.20
N TYR A 101 15.71 9.35 7.28
CA TYR A 101 14.99 9.15 8.54
C TYR A 101 15.84 8.45 9.60
N ARG A 102 16.67 7.49 9.18
CA ARG A 102 17.60 6.79 10.08
C ARG A 102 18.74 7.72 10.49
N ASP A 103 19.28 8.45 9.52
CA ASP A 103 20.41 9.35 9.73
C ASP A 103 20.03 10.45 10.71
N LEU A 104 18.88 11.10 10.52
CA LEU A 104 18.36 12.11 11.44
C LEU A 104 18.08 11.53 12.83
N SER A 105 17.48 10.34 12.91
CA SER A 105 17.22 9.70 14.20
C SER A 105 18.49 9.44 14.99
N ILE A 106 19.58 9.02 14.32
CA ILE A 106 20.88 8.79 14.95
C ILE A 106 21.57 10.11 15.31
N GLU A 107 21.46 11.13 14.46
CA GLU A 107 22.03 12.47 14.68
C GLU A 107 21.46 13.11 15.94
N LEU A 108 20.12 13.10 16.10
CA LEU A 108 19.44 13.66 17.27
C LEU A 108 19.94 13.02 18.57
N GLU A 109 20.08 11.70 18.59
CA GLU A 109 20.57 10.97 19.76
C GLU A 109 22.06 11.18 20.00
N THR A 110 22.85 11.40 18.94
CA THR A 110 24.27 11.77 19.06
C THR A 110 24.44 13.13 19.74
N VAL A 111 23.59 14.11 19.39
CA VAL A 111 23.59 15.45 19.99
C VAL A 111 23.16 15.40 21.47
N ARG A 112 22.13 14.61 21.79
CA ARG A 112 21.58 14.45 23.15
C ARG A 112 22.49 13.66 24.08
N HIS A 113 23.21 12.67 23.56
CA HIS A 113 23.97 11.71 24.36
C HIS A 113 25.46 11.67 23.96
N LYS A 114 26.15 12.81 24.06
CA LYS A 114 27.55 12.99 23.63
C LYS A 114 28.56 11.97 24.22
N ASN A 115 28.26 11.42 25.40
CA ASN A 115 29.14 10.48 26.10
C ASN A 115 28.80 9.00 25.83
N TRP A 116 27.76 8.71 25.04
CA TRP A 116 27.37 7.34 24.72
C TRP A 116 28.21 6.75 23.60
N SER A 117 28.34 5.42 23.61
CA SER A 117 28.97 4.72 22.48
C SER A 117 28.08 4.79 21.23
N LYS A 118 28.69 4.71 20.05
CA LYS A 118 27.96 4.69 18.77
C LYS A 118 26.90 3.58 18.71
N ASN A 119 27.18 2.42 19.31
CA ASN A 119 26.23 1.32 19.36
C ASN A 119 25.03 1.64 20.27
N ALA A 120 25.26 2.23 21.44
CA ALA A 120 24.20 2.65 22.34
C ALA A 120 23.30 3.74 21.70
N ILE A 121 23.90 4.72 21.05
CA ILE A 121 23.18 5.75 20.27
C ILE A 121 22.27 5.10 19.22
N LYS A 122 22.83 4.19 18.41
CA LYS A 122 22.06 3.51 17.35
C LYS A 122 20.90 2.68 17.92
N GLN A 123 21.14 1.91 19.00
CA GLN A 123 20.10 1.11 19.64
C GLN A 123 18.98 1.99 20.21
N HIS A 124 19.33 3.13 20.80
CA HIS A 124 18.35 4.07 21.32
C HIS A 124 17.54 4.75 20.23
N ALA A 125 18.20 5.20 19.15
CA ALA A 125 17.54 5.78 17.98
C ALA A 125 16.54 4.80 17.33
N VAL A 126 16.90 3.52 17.20
CA VAL A 126 15.99 2.45 16.73
C VAL A 126 14.77 2.36 17.64
N LYS A 127 14.98 2.25 18.97
CA LYS A 127 13.89 2.12 19.94
C LYS A 127 12.92 3.30 19.88
N LEU A 128 13.43 4.54 19.86
CA LEU A 128 12.58 5.74 19.82
C LEU A 128 11.82 5.83 18.50
N PHE A 129 12.49 5.60 17.38
CA PHE A 129 11.86 5.64 16.07
C PHE A 129 10.75 4.59 15.92
N GLU A 130 11.01 3.32 16.27
CA GLU A 130 10.02 2.26 16.08
C GLU A 130 8.85 2.39 17.07
N SER A 131 9.10 2.81 18.32
CA SER A 131 8.03 3.04 19.29
C SER A 131 7.13 4.21 18.90
N ALA A 132 7.71 5.35 18.50
CA ALA A 132 6.94 6.49 18.03
C ALA A 132 6.27 6.21 16.67
N GLY A 133 6.96 5.53 15.75
CA GLY A 133 6.42 5.16 14.45
C GLY A 133 5.20 4.26 14.58
N ARG A 134 5.26 3.27 15.48
CA ARG A 134 4.09 2.48 15.89
C ARG A 134 2.99 3.37 16.45
N LEU A 135 3.29 4.25 17.40
CA LEU A 135 2.30 5.10 18.05
C LEU A 135 1.51 5.94 17.03
N PHE A 136 2.21 6.60 16.10
CA PHE A 136 1.56 7.36 15.05
C PHE A 136 0.64 6.49 14.21
N MET A 137 1.14 5.39 13.63
CA MET A 137 0.33 4.53 12.77
C MET A 137 -0.86 3.88 13.51
N GLU A 138 -0.65 3.45 14.75
CA GLU A 138 -1.67 2.79 15.57
C GLU A 138 -2.80 3.77 15.93
N GLU A 139 -2.48 5.00 16.32
CA GLU A 139 -3.50 6.00 16.69
C GLU A 139 -4.22 6.58 15.45
N THR A 140 -3.56 6.70 14.30
CA THR A 140 -4.21 7.09 13.04
C THR A 140 -5.32 6.10 12.66
N ILE A 141 -5.01 4.79 12.60
CA ILE A 141 -6.01 3.80 12.19
C ILE A 141 -7.12 3.65 13.24
N LYS A 142 -6.81 3.76 14.53
CA LYS A 142 -7.83 3.82 15.60
C LYS A 142 -8.79 4.98 15.40
N LEU A 143 -8.29 6.18 15.12
CA LEU A 143 -9.14 7.35 14.88
C LEU A 143 -10.01 7.16 13.63
N ALA A 144 -9.45 6.63 12.54
CA ALA A 144 -10.21 6.34 11.33
C ALA A 144 -11.36 5.35 11.60
N LYS A 145 -11.10 4.25 12.32
CA LYS A 145 -12.13 3.28 12.72
C LYS A 145 -13.14 3.86 13.71
N GLN A 146 -12.71 4.74 14.62
CA GLN A 146 -13.62 5.41 15.55
C GLN A 146 -14.60 6.33 14.83
N LEU A 147 -14.11 7.12 13.86
CA LEU A 147 -14.94 8.07 13.13
C LEU A 147 -15.78 7.42 12.03
N ARG A 148 -15.34 6.28 11.48
CA ARG A 148 -16.03 5.53 10.42
C ARG A 148 -16.08 4.03 10.79
N PRO A 149 -16.89 3.65 11.79
CA PRO A 149 -16.86 2.30 12.38
C PRO A 149 -17.42 1.20 11.47
N HIS A 150 -18.14 1.57 10.40
CA HIS A 150 -18.68 0.61 9.44
C HIS A 150 -17.74 0.38 8.25
N ALA A 151 -16.68 1.18 8.10
CA ALA A 151 -15.70 1.03 7.04
C ALA A 151 -14.61 0.02 7.43
N SER A 152 -14.04 -0.62 6.42
CA SER A 152 -12.81 -1.40 6.56
C SER A 152 -11.62 -0.48 6.37
N TRP A 153 -10.62 -0.52 7.25
CA TRP A 153 -9.44 0.35 7.18
C TRP A 153 -8.14 -0.44 7.06
N SER A 154 -7.23 0.00 6.18
CA SER A 154 -5.89 -0.62 6.01
C SER A 154 -4.87 0.38 5.44
N TYR A 155 -3.59 0.16 5.73
CA TYR A 155 -2.50 0.94 5.16
C TYR A 155 -2.05 0.38 3.82
N TYR A 156 -1.93 1.25 2.83
CA TYR A 156 -1.39 0.88 1.53
C TYR A 156 0.00 0.24 1.64
N ALA A 157 0.23 -0.74 0.78
CA ALA A 157 1.49 -1.46 0.54
C ALA A 157 1.95 -2.46 1.60
N PHE A 158 1.25 -2.60 2.73
CA PHE A 158 1.58 -3.60 3.73
C PHE A 158 0.92 -4.96 3.44
N PRO A 159 1.61 -6.09 3.69
CA PRO A 159 3.01 -6.22 4.12
C PRO A 159 4.01 -5.96 2.99
N TYR A 160 5.18 -5.46 3.35
CA TYR A 160 6.31 -5.45 2.44
C TYR A 160 6.96 -6.84 2.34
N CYS A 161 7.64 -7.07 1.21
CA CYS A 161 8.37 -8.32 0.89
C CYS A 161 9.80 -8.05 0.38
N PHE A 162 9.97 -6.98 -0.41
CA PHE A 162 11.24 -6.56 -1.01
C PHE A 162 11.92 -7.59 -1.94
N ASN A 163 11.16 -8.54 -2.49
CA ASN A 163 11.64 -9.44 -3.54
C ASN A 163 11.98 -8.70 -4.84
N LEU A 164 12.87 -9.30 -5.65
CA LEU A 164 13.39 -8.74 -6.90
C LEU A 164 13.87 -7.30 -6.74
N THR A 165 14.59 -7.01 -5.66
CA THR A 165 15.28 -5.73 -5.44
C THR A 165 16.79 -5.94 -5.50
N PRO A 166 17.62 -4.89 -5.66
CA PRO A 166 19.07 -5.06 -5.69
C PRO A 166 19.63 -5.81 -4.47
N ASN A 167 19.02 -5.64 -3.29
CA ASN A 167 19.44 -6.29 -2.05
C ASN A 167 18.82 -7.67 -1.83
N GLN A 168 17.82 -8.05 -2.64
CA GLN A 168 17.13 -9.33 -2.59
C GLN A 168 16.65 -9.68 -4.02
N PRO A 169 17.55 -10.15 -4.90
CA PRO A 169 17.24 -10.35 -6.32
C PRO A 169 16.41 -11.61 -6.60
N SER A 170 16.13 -12.44 -5.59
CA SER A 170 15.30 -13.63 -5.75
C SER A 170 13.81 -13.31 -5.77
N ALA A 171 13.00 -14.26 -6.25
CA ALA A 171 11.54 -14.25 -6.17
C ALA A 171 11.01 -14.21 -4.72
N SER A 172 11.76 -14.78 -3.77
CA SER A 172 11.38 -14.82 -2.35
C SER A 172 11.62 -13.48 -1.66
N CYS A 173 10.79 -13.17 -0.67
CA CYS A 173 10.95 -12.00 0.20
C CYS A 173 12.31 -12.01 0.91
N ASP A 174 12.82 -10.84 1.29
CA ASP A 174 14.01 -10.73 2.14
C ASP A 174 13.76 -11.55 3.44
N PRO A 175 14.60 -12.54 3.79
CA PRO A 175 14.34 -13.43 4.92
C PRO A 175 14.10 -12.70 6.25
N ARG A 176 14.66 -11.50 6.44
CA ARG A 176 14.47 -10.70 7.65
C ARG A 176 13.05 -10.14 7.75
N VAL A 177 12.40 -9.92 6.62
CA VAL A 177 11.06 -9.31 6.54
C VAL A 177 10.01 -10.21 7.17
N PHE A 178 10.13 -11.54 7.10
CA PHE A 178 9.19 -12.45 7.76
C PHE A 178 9.10 -12.18 9.27
N LYS A 179 10.27 -12.01 9.93
CA LYS A 179 10.35 -11.71 11.36
C LYS A 179 9.88 -10.29 11.67
N GLU A 180 10.19 -9.33 10.81
CA GLU A 180 9.78 -7.93 10.98
C GLU A 180 8.27 -7.77 10.81
N ASN A 181 7.69 -8.42 9.81
CA ASN A 181 6.25 -8.50 9.63
C ASN A 181 5.59 -9.21 10.83
N ASP A 182 6.20 -10.25 11.40
CA ASP A 182 5.70 -10.84 12.64
C ASP A 182 5.71 -9.86 13.83
N GLN A 183 6.71 -8.97 13.90
CA GLN A 183 6.79 -7.91 14.93
C GLN A 183 5.69 -6.85 14.75
N LEU A 184 5.21 -6.64 13.52
CA LEU A 184 4.09 -5.76 13.19
C LEU A 184 2.72 -6.37 13.51
N SER A 185 2.64 -7.40 14.37
CA SER A 185 1.37 -8.00 14.83
C SER A 185 0.34 -6.99 15.38
N TRP A 186 0.80 -5.85 15.90
CA TRP A 186 -0.08 -4.77 16.33
C TRP A 186 -0.83 -4.12 15.15
N LEU A 187 -0.19 -4.00 13.98
CA LEU A 187 -0.79 -3.44 12.77
C LEU A 187 -1.82 -4.41 12.21
N TRP A 188 -1.45 -5.68 12.01
CA TRP A 188 -2.34 -6.69 11.46
C TRP A 188 -3.62 -6.85 12.29
N LYS A 189 -3.52 -6.77 13.62
CA LYS A 189 -4.70 -6.83 14.51
C LYS A 189 -5.68 -5.67 14.30
N MET A 190 -5.20 -4.51 13.86
CA MET A 190 -6.01 -3.31 13.65
C MET A 190 -6.56 -3.20 12.23
N GLU A 191 -5.84 -3.71 11.24
CA GLU A 191 -6.27 -3.69 9.83
C GLU A 191 -7.38 -4.71 9.55
N ASP A 192 -8.30 -4.29 8.69
CA ASP A 192 -9.42 -5.11 8.24
C ASP A 192 -9.12 -5.87 6.94
N SER A 193 -8.05 -5.51 6.22
CA SER A 193 -7.60 -6.16 4.98
C SER A 193 -6.07 -6.13 4.87
N ILE A 194 -5.50 -7.00 4.04
CA ILE A 194 -4.06 -7.03 3.73
C ILE A 194 -3.86 -6.53 2.29
N ILE A 195 -3.18 -5.40 2.10
CA ILE A 195 -3.17 -4.68 0.81
C ILE A 195 -1.75 -4.41 0.25
N PRO A 196 -0.99 -5.46 -0.09
CA PRO A 196 0.35 -5.30 -0.63
C PRO A 196 0.30 -4.65 -2.02
N SER A 197 1.29 -3.81 -2.33
CA SER A 197 1.46 -3.28 -3.69
C SER A 197 2.09 -4.36 -4.58
N LEU A 198 1.57 -4.54 -5.81
CA LEU A 198 2.05 -5.51 -6.80
C LEU A 198 2.51 -4.85 -8.11
N TYR A 199 2.88 -3.58 -8.06
CA TYR A 199 3.23 -2.83 -9.27
C TYR A 199 4.43 -3.45 -10.00
N LEU A 200 4.25 -3.67 -11.30
CA LEU A 200 5.23 -4.33 -12.15
C LEU A 200 6.30 -3.36 -12.64
N ARG A 201 7.46 -3.91 -13.00
CA ARG A 201 8.53 -3.17 -13.67
C ARG A 201 8.77 -3.72 -15.06
N LYS A 202 9.00 -2.84 -16.03
CA LYS A 202 9.31 -3.20 -17.42
C LYS A 202 10.66 -3.88 -17.52
N SER A 203 11.61 -3.48 -16.66
CA SER A 203 12.94 -4.10 -16.53
C SER A 203 12.93 -5.59 -16.15
N LEU A 204 11.83 -6.09 -15.58
CA LEU A 204 11.66 -7.52 -15.30
C LEU A 204 11.12 -8.27 -16.52
N THR A 205 11.54 -9.53 -16.69
CA THR A 205 10.95 -10.48 -17.64
C THR A 205 9.52 -10.86 -17.26
N SER A 206 8.77 -11.49 -18.18
CA SER A 206 7.40 -11.98 -17.91
C SER A 206 7.36 -12.95 -16.72
N HIS A 207 8.36 -13.83 -16.61
CA HIS A 207 8.48 -14.77 -15.51
C HIS A 207 8.76 -14.06 -14.18
N GLU A 208 9.72 -13.13 -14.16
CA GLU A 208 10.04 -12.36 -12.94
C GLU A 208 8.88 -11.47 -12.48
N ARG A 209 8.03 -10.97 -13.39
CA ARG A 209 6.80 -10.25 -13.01
C ARG A 209 5.82 -11.17 -12.28
N SER A 210 5.70 -12.42 -12.72
CA SER A 210 4.89 -13.44 -12.03
C SER A 210 5.48 -13.79 -10.66
N ASP A 211 6.80 -13.97 -10.59
CA ASP A 211 7.53 -14.23 -9.34
C ASP A 211 7.42 -13.07 -8.34
N LEU A 212 7.43 -11.83 -8.84
CA LEU A 212 7.22 -10.63 -8.03
C LEU A 212 5.89 -10.72 -7.29
N ILE A 213 4.82 -11.03 -8.02
CA ILE A 213 3.47 -11.16 -7.48
C ILE A 213 3.40 -12.35 -6.52
N ALA A 214 3.87 -13.53 -6.94
CA ALA A 214 3.81 -14.74 -6.15
C ALA A 214 4.55 -14.59 -4.82
N GLY A 215 5.77 -14.03 -4.81
CA GLY A 215 6.53 -13.81 -3.58
C GLY A 215 5.84 -12.85 -2.61
N ARG A 216 5.25 -11.76 -3.11
CA ARG A 216 4.53 -10.79 -2.28
C ARG A 216 3.25 -11.39 -1.69
N LEU A 217 2.50 -12.12 -2.49
CA LEU A 217 1.27 -12.78 -2.04
C LEU A 217 1.54 -13.98 -1.14
N HIS A 218 2.66 -14.67 -1.30
CA HIS A 218 3.08 -15.72 -0.37
C HIS A 218 3.21 -15.17 1.06
N GLU A 219 3.80 -13.98 1.22
CA GLU A 219 3.89 -13.33 2.53
C GLU A 219 2.55 -12.81 3.03
N ALA A 220 1.76 -12.18 2.17
CA ALA A 220 0.40 -11.76 2.51
C ALA A 220 -0.46 -12.95 2.99
N ALA A 221 -0.42 -14.07 2.29
CA ALA A 221 -1.14 -15.29 2.64
C ALA A 221 -0.61 -15.92 3.95
N ARG A 222 0.71 -15.86 4.21
CA ARG A 222 1.28 -16.29 5.49
C ARG A 222 0.70 -15.48 6.65
N LEU A 223 0.59 -14.17 6.50
CA LEU A 223 -0.01 -13.29 7.50
C LEU A 223 -1.53 -13.49 7.60
N GLY A 224 -2.24 -13.67 6.48
CA GLY A 224 -3.67 -13.97 6.46
C GLY A 224 -4.02 -15.25 7.23
N ARG A 225 -3.18 -16.29 7.14
CA ARG A 225 -3.32 -17.50 7.98
C ARG A 225 -3.12 -17.24 9.47
N LYS A 226 -2.22 -16.31 9.83
CA LYS A 226 -1.92 -15.95 11.23
C LYS A 226 -2.95 -14.99 11.82
N PHE A 227 -3.59 -14.18 10.98
CA PHE A 227 -4.57 -13.17 11.32
C PHE A 227 -5.82 -13.36 10.44
N PRO A 228 -6.64 -14.38 10.72
CA PRO A 228 -7.78 -14.76 9.86
C PRO A 228 -8.82 -13.64 9.75
N ASN A 229 -9.73 -13.78 8.78
CA ASN A 229 -10.80 -12.82 8.46
C ASN A 229 -10.29 -11.46 7.94
N ARG A 230 -9.16 -11.47 7.21
CA ARG A 230 -8.61 -10.30 6.52
C ARG A 230 -8.43 -10.64 5.06
N PRO A 231 -9.28 -10.13 4.16
CA PRO A 231 -9.11 -10.37 2.74
C PRO A 231 -7.80 -9.76 2.25
N ILE A 232 -7.14 -10.45 1.33
CA ILE A 232 -5.93 -10.02 0.65
C ILE A 232 -6.35 -9.30 -0.63
N LEU A 233 -6.28 -7.97 -0.61
CA LEU A 233 -6.71 -7.07 -1.67
C LEU A 233 -5.50 -6.29 -2.23
N PRO A 234 -4.60 -6.94 -2.99
CA PRO A 234 -3.42 -6.30 -3.52
C PRO A 234 -3.73 -5.09 -4.40
N TYR A 235 -2.85 -4.09 -4.33
CA TYR A 235 -2.85 -2.94 -5.23
C TYR A 235 -2.18 -3.29 -6.56
N PHE A 236 -2.89 -3.05 -7.65
CA PHE A 236 -2.45 -3.27 -9.02
C PHE A 236 -2.46 -1.95 -9.79
N TRP A 237 -1.40 -1.68 -10.55
CA TRP A 237 -1.33 -0.53 -11.45
C TRP A 237 -1.23 -1.02 -12.88
N PHE A 238 -2.03 -0.44 -13.78
CA PHE A 238 -2.08 -0.81 -15.19
C PHE A 238 -0.89 -0.30 -16.02
N LYS A 239 0.16 0.22 -15.37
CA LYS A 239 1.40 0.69 -16.00
C LYS A 239 2.64 0.14 -15.29
N PHE A 240 3.78 0.20 -15.98
CA PHE A 240 5.06 -0.15 -15.38
C PHE A 240 5.59 0.95 -14.46
N LEU A 241 5.98 0.58 -13.25
CA LEU A 241 6.47 1.49 -12.20
C LEU A 241 7.72 2.29 -12.62
N ASP A 242 8.62 1.65 -13.37
CA ASP A 242 9.87 2.20 -13.89
C ASP A 242 9.74 2.79 -15.31
N GLN A 243 8.60 2.64 -15.97
CA GLN A 243 8.27 3.23 -17.28
C GLN A 243 6.80 3.64 -17.33
N ARG A 244 6.48 4.76 -16.66
CA ARG A 244 5.11 5.21 -16.35
C ARG A 244 4.27 5.68 -17.54
N ASP A 245 4.83 5.70 -18.74
CA ASP A 245 4.10 6.00 -19.98
C ASP A 245 3.59 4.73 -20.68
N ILE A 246 4.03 3.55 -20.23
CA ILE A 246 3.74 2.27 -20.89
C ILE A 246 2.67 1.50 -20.11
N TYR A 247 1.55 1.25 -20.79
CA TYR A 247 0.50 0.36 -20.32
C TYR A 247 0.94 -1.10 -20.31
N LEU A 248 0.46 -1.87 -19.33
CA LEU A 248 0.65 -3.31 -19.30
C LEU A 248 -0.05 -3.97 -20.49
N SER A 249 0.58 -4.97 -21.10
CA SER A 249 -0.05 -5.75 -22.18
C SER A 249 -1.19 -6.62 -21.65
N LYS A 250 -2.06 -7.12 -22.55
CA LYS A 250 -3.09 -8.10 -22.19
C LYS A 250 -2.49 -9.33 -21.48
N GLU A 251 -1.32 -9.78 -21.95
CA GLU A 251 -0.60 -10.91 -21.37
C GLU A 251 -0.10 -10.59 -19.95
N ASP A 252 0.52 -9.42 -19.75
CA ASP A 252 0.98 -8.99 -18.42
C ASP A 252 -0.18 -8.95 -17.43
N ILE A 253 -1.34 -8.40 -17.82
CA ILE A 253 -2.53 -8.32 -16.96
C ILE A 253 -3.07 -9.71 -16.64
N LEU A 254 -3.32 -10.55 -17.66
CA LEU A 254 -3.88 -11.89 -17.45
C LEU A 254 -2.96 -12.77 -16.61
N ASN A 255 -1.64 -12.72 -16.85
CA ASN A 255 -0.68 -13.46 -16.04
C ASN A 255 -0.69 -12.93 -14.61
N SER A 256 -0.73 -11.61 -14.40
CA SER A 256 -0.82 -11.02 -13.07
C SER A 256 -2.04 -11.50 -12.31
N PHE A 257 -3.22 -11.43 -12.92
CA PHE A 257 -4.48 -11.83 -12.28
C PHE A 257 -4.53 -13.33 -11.99
N LYS A 258 -4.04 -14.18 -12.91
CA LYS A 258 -3.91 -15.63 -12.67
C LYS A 258 -3.00 -15.93 -11.50
N VAL A 259 -1.86 -15.26 -11.40
CA VAL A 259 -0.92 -15.44 -10.28
C VAL A 259 -1.55 -14.92 -8.98
N MET A 260 -2.30 -13.82 -9.01
CA MET A 260 -3.02 -13.30 -7.84
C MET A 260 -4.00 -14.32 -7.28
N VAL A 261 -4.90 -14.84 -8.12
CA VAL A 261 -5.89 -15.86 -7.72
C VAL A 261 -5.21 -17.10 -7.19
N LYS A 262 -4.18 -17.61 -7.89
CA LYS A 262 -3.44 -18.82 -7.47
C LYS A 262 -2.75 -18.67 -6.11
N ASN A 263 -2.41 -17.44 -5.70
CA ASN A 263 -1.70 -17.18 -4.45
C ASN A 263 -2.60 -16.58 -3.36
N GLY A 264 -3.91 -16.79 -3.45
CA GLY A 264 -4.85 -16.50 -2.37
C GLY A 264 -5.20 -15.03 -2.22
N ALA A 265 -5.18 -14.26 -3.31
CA ALA A 265 -5.83 -12.94 -3.32
C ALA A 265 -7.35 -13.09 -3.37
N ASP A 266 -8.06 -12.39 -2.49
CA ASP A 266 -9.53 -12.38 -2.43
C ASP A 266 -10.16 -11.37 -3.40
N GLY A 267 -9.33 -10.51 -3.99
CA GLY A 267 -9.68 -9.48 -4.95
C GLY A 267 -8.44 -8.69 -5.35
N HIS A 268 -8.60 -7.54 -5.98
CA HIS A 268 -7.50 -6.59 -6.20
C HIS A 268 -8.06 -5.18 -6.41
N ILE A 269 -7.23 -4.18 -6.13
CA ILE A 269 -7.57 -2.76 -6.27
C ILE A 269 -6.81 -2.23 -7.48
N ILE A 270 -7.52 -1.75 -8.50
CA ILE A 270 -6.92 -1.11 -9.68
C ILE A 270 -6.70 0.36 -9.37
N TRP A 271 -5.44 0.76 -9.28
CA TRP A 271 -5.02 2.13 -9.00
C TRP A 271 -4.52 2.83 -10.27
N GLY A 272 -4.60 4.16 -10.30
CA GLY A 272 -4.03 5.02 -11.33
C GLY A 272 -3.61 6.37 -10.76
N SER A 273 -2.60 7.00 -11.36
CA SER A 273 -2.14 8.33 -10.98
C SER A 273 -3.02 9.41 -11.60
N SER A 274 -3.20 10.55 -10.94
CA SER A 274 -3.88 11.71 -11.56
C SER A 274 -3.18 12.18 -12.83
N GLN A 275 -1.86 11.98 -12.94
CA GLN A 275 -1.07 12.27 -14.13
C GLN A 275 -1.40 11.36 -15.33
N ASP A 276 -2.04 10.21 -15.08
CA ASP A 276 -2.53 9.33 -16.14
C ASP A 276 -3.80 9.88 -16.81
N PHE A 277 -4.42 10.92 -16.22
CA PHE A 277 -5.73 11.46 -16.61
C PHE A 277 -5.76 13.01 -16.71
N ASP A 278 -4.61 13.66 -16.72
CA ASP A 278 -4.48 15.13 -16.65
C ASP A 278 -4.89 15.89 -17.92
N ASN A 279 -5.27 15.18 -18.98
CA ASN A 279 -5.78 15.77 -20.21
C ASN A 279 -6.72 14.81 -20.97
N GLN A 280 -7.53 15.37 -21.88
CA GLN A 280 -8.53 14.63 -22.64
C GLN A 280 -7.95 13.48 -23.47
N GLN A 281 -6.78 13.66 -24.08
CA GLN A 281 -6.17 12.64 -24.92
C GLN A 281 -5.78 11.41 -24.10
N LYS A 282 -5.16 11.60 -22.93
CA LYS A 282 -4.84 10.50 -22.01
C LYS A 282 -6.10 9.77 -21.53
N CYS A 283 -7.18 10.50 -21.23
CA CYS A 283 -8.45 9.88 -20.86
C CYS A 283 -9.04 9.01 -21.99
N VAL A 284 -9.00 9.48 -23.25
CA VAL A 284 -9.44 8.70 -24.41
C VAL A 284 -8.59 7.44 -24.59
N ILE A 285 -7.27 7.56 -24.48
CA ILE A 285 -6.34 6.42 -24.59
C ILE A 285 -6.65 5.39 -23.51
N PHE A 286 -6.80 5.82 -22.25
CA PHE A 286 -7.17 4.91 -21.17
C PHE A 286 -8.54 4.29 -21.38
N LYS A 287 -9.54 5.05 -21.86
CA LYS A 287 -10.88 4.51 -22.14
C LYS A 287 -10.83 3.37 -23.16
N ASN A 288 -10.01 3.49 -24.21
CA ASN A 288 -9.82 2.41 -25.17
C ASN A 288 -9.09 1.23 -24.54
N TYR A 289 -7.99 1.48 -23.82
CA TYR A 289 -7.26 0.45 -23.09
C TYR A 289 -8.14 -0.33 -22.09
N LEU A 290 -9.00 0.39 -21.37
CA LEU A 290 -9.97 -0.17 -20.43
C LEU A 290 -10.96 -1.10 -21.14
N ASN A 291 -11.55 -0.65 -22.25
CA ASN A 291 -12.59 -1.41 -22.94
C ASN A 291 -12.04 -2.60 -23.75
N GLU A 292 -10.82 -2.48 -24.28
CA GLU A 292 -10.23 -3.49 -25.18
C GLU A 292 -9.31 -4.48 -24.46
N ILE A 293 -8.69 -4.08 -23.34
CA ILE A 293 -7.64 -4.85 -22.69
C ILE A 293 -7.98 -5.13 -21.22
N LEU A 294 -8.03 -4.09 -20.37
CA LEU A 294 -8.12 -4.27 -18.92
C LEU A 294 -9.47 -4.87 -18.49
N GLY A 295 -10.58 -4.28 -18.92
CA GLY A 295 -11.93 -4.73 -18.59
C GLY A 295 -12.20 -6.18 -19.03
N PRO A 296 -11.92 -6.55 -20.31
CA PRO A 296 -12.03 -7.94 -20.75
C PRO A 296 -11.16 -8.91 -19.93
N ALA A 297 -9.94 -8.52 -19.53
CA ALA A 297 -9.08 -9.36 -18.69
C ALA A 297 -9.64 -9.56 -17.27
N VAL A 298 -10.25 -8.53 -16.67
CA VAL A 298 -10.97 -8.67 -15.38
C VAL A 298 -12.15 -9.64 -15.52
N LYS A 299 -12.95 -9.50 -16.58
CA LYS A 299 -14.09 -10.38 -16.83
C LYS A 299 -13.67 -11.84 -17.02
N GLU A 300 -12.58 -12.07 -17.75
CA GLU A 300 -12.02 -13.39 -17.97
C GLU A 300 -11.63 -14.07 -16.64
N ILE A 301 -10.92 -13.37 -15.75
CA ILE A 301 -10.46 -13.98 -14.50
C ILE A 301 -11.61 -14.27 -13.52
N ILE A 302 -12.64 -13.42 -13.45
CA ILE A 302 -13.84 -13.68 -12.64
C ILE A 302 -14.54 -14.96 -13.09
N SER A 303 -14.62 -15.19 -14.39
CA SER A 303 -15.22 -16.42 -14.95
C SER A 303 -14.43 -17.68 -14.60
N ILE A 304 -13.10 -17.57 -14.50
CA ILE A 304 -12.22 -18.67 -14.09
C ILE A 304 -12.40 -18.96 -12.59
N GLY A 305 -12.37 -17.92 -11.74
CA GLY A 305 -12.55 -18.06 -10.30
C GLY A 305 -13.89 -18.69 -9.90
N SER A 306 -14.97 -18.33 -10.61
CA SER A 306 -16.32 -18.89 -10.38
C SER A 306 -16.43 -20.37 -10.77
N ARG A 307 -15.62 -20.83 -11.73
CA ARG A 307 -15.57 -22.25 -12.14
C ARG A 307 -14.77 -23.10 -11.16
N SER A 308 -13.71 -22.55 -10.56
CA SER A 308 -12.93 -23.26 -9.54
C SER A 308 -13.68 -23.43 -8.21
N SER A 309 -14.49 -22.44 -7.80
CA SER A 309 -15.30 -22.54 -6.58
C SER A 309 -16.45 -23.54 -6.72
N SER A 310 -17.04 -23.68 -7.91
CA SER A 310 -18.10 -24.65 -8.18
C SER A 310 -17.62 -26.09 -8.32
N THR A 311 -16.31 -26.33 -8.48
CA THR A 311 -15.73 -27.68 -8.49
C THR A 311 -15.29 -28.20 -7.12
N ASP A 312 -15.04 -27.31 -6.15
CA ASP A 312 -14.65 -27.69 -4.78
C ASP A 312 -15.85 -28.09 -3.89
N ASP A 313 -17.09 -27.77 -4.28
CA ASP A 313 -18.31 -28.21 -3.59
C ASP A 313 -18.74 -29.66 -3.92
N THR A 314 -17.88 -30.45 -4.58
CA THR A 314 -18.19 -31.84 -4.99
C THR A 314 -17.34 -32.94 -4.35
N LEU A 315 -16.55 -32.65 -3.32
CA LEU A 315 -15.80 -33.69 -2.58
C LEU A 315 -15.95 -33.53 -1.06
N ILE A 316 -17.01 -34.18 -0.55
CA ILE A 316 -17.28 -34.68 0.81
C ILE A 316 -17.48 -33.64 1.92
#